data_AF-A0A953R6A3-F1
#
_entry.id   AF-A0A953R6A3-F1
#
_cell.length_a   1.000
_cell.length_b   1.000
_cell.length_c   1.000
_cell.angle_alpha   90.00
_cell.angle_beta   90.00
_cell.angle_gamma   90.00
#
_symmetry.space_group_name_H-M   'P 1'
#
loop_
_entity.id
_entity.type
_entity.pdbx_description
1 polymer ?
#
loop_
_entity_poly.entity_id
_entity_poly.type
_entity_poly.pdbx_seq_one_letter_code
_entity_poly.pdbx_strand_id
1 'polypeptide(L)'
;MGFQKNESEALLVATGRCCCICGLRHSIQLHHITPKEGGGTDDIDNAIPLCPNCHSEVHGSHASGKTTRIYTAAELRGHRQHRIEQVENVGKAAREPETRTQLAGLATTFEQIEALMPKLIAEMRKDLEVRPLSREFVLLRRCWGYDSKGYELEYYYDDHDQLENMTRILQNCGLIKDITDNKVQRYVISEEFARYVAS
;
A
#
# COMPACT_ATOMS: atom_id res chain seq x y z
N MET A 1 -33.10 -2.99 -25.95
CA MET A 1 -32.05 -3.54 -26.83
C MET A 1 -30.79 -3.61 -26.02
N GLY A 2 -30.33 -4.80 -25.66
CA GLY A 2 -29.23 -4.93 -24.72
C GLY A 2 -28.58 -6.30 -24.81
N PHE A 3 -27.32 -6.34 -24.40
CA PHE A 3 -26.55 -7.55 -24.20
C PHE A 3 -27.31 -8.54 -23.31
N GLN A 4 -27.01 -9.83 -23.44
CA GLN A 4 -27.63 -10.83 -22.57
C GLN A 4 -27.30 -10.53 -21.11
N LYS A 5 -28.30 -10.65 -20.23
CA LYS A 5 -28.17 -10.25 -18.82
C LYS A 5 -27.07 -11.02 -18.09
N ASN A 6 -27.00 -12.34 -18.31
CA ASN A 6 -26.00 -13.20 -17.66
C ASN A 6 -24.57 -12.84 -18.10
N GLU A 7 -24.37 -12.57 -19.39
CA GLU A 7 -23.07 -12.20 -19.93
C GLU A 7 -22.65 -10.80 -19.47
N SER A 8 -23.61 -9.88 -19.35
CA SER A 8 -23.41 -8.54 -18.81
C SER A 8 -22.94 -8.58 -17.36
N GLU A 9 -23.57 -9.42 -16.54
CA GLU A 9 -23.19 -9.63 -15.14
C GLU A 9 -21.79 -10.24 -15.05
N ALA A 10 -21.48 -11.24 -15.86
CA ALA A 10 -20.16 -11.85 -15.92
C ALA A 10 -19.06 -10.84 -16.30
N LEU A 11 -19.31 -9.99 -17.31
CA LEU A 11 -18.37 -8.94 -17.72
C LEU A 11 -18.16 -7.89 -16.61
N LEU A 12 -19.23 -7.51 -15.90
CA LEU A 12 -19.12 -6.58 -14.77
C LEU A 12 -18.31 -7.19 -13.62
N VAL A 13 -18.46 -8.49 -13.35
CA VAL A 13 -17.64 -9.19 -12.36
C VAL A 13 -16.17 -9.23 -12.81
N ALA A 14 -15.90 -9.63 -14.05
CA ALA A 14 -14.54 -9.72 -14.61
C ALA A 14 -13.80 -8.38 -14.60
N THR A 15 -14.52 -7.26 -14.76
CA THR A 15 -13.94 -5.90 -14.73
C THR A 15 -13.96 -5.25 -13.35
N GLY A 16 -14.49 -5.94 -12.33
CA GLY A 16 -14.61 -5.42 -10.96
C GLY A 16 -15.66 -4.30 -10.81
N ARG A 17 -16.62 -4.22 -11.73
CA ARG A 17 -17.65 -3.18 -11.84
C ARG A 17 -17.06 -1.76 -11.86
N CYS A 18 -16.00 -1.59 -12.63
CA CYS A 18 -15.33 -0.31 -12.82
C CYS A 18 -15.32 0.09 -14.29
N CYS A 19 -15.10 1.38 -14.54
CA CYS A 19 -14.91 1.89 -15.89
C CYS A 19 -13.60 1.35 -16.48
N CYS A 20 -13.64 0.82 -17.70
CA CYS A 20 -12.44 0.32 -18.37
C CYS A 20 -11.46 1.43 -18.77
N ILE A 21 -11.90 2.68 -18.91
CA ILE A 21 -11.03 3.81 -19.27
C ILE A 21 -10.41 4.45 -18.02
N CYS A 22 -11.21 4.86 -17.04
CA CYS A 22 -10.70 5.59 -15.86
C CYS A 22 -10.45 4.71 -14.63
N GLY A 23 -10.84 3.44 -14.64
CA GLY A 23 -10.61 2.49 -13.55
C GLY A 23 -11.45 2.69 -12.28
N LEU A 24 -12.23 3.76 -12.21
CA LEU A 24 -13.03 4.14 -11.03
C LEU A 24 -14.39 3.41 -10.99
N ARG A 25 -14.87 3.18 -9.75
CA ARG A 25 -16.13 2.49 -9.45
C ARG A 25 -17.29 3.49 -9.39
N HIS A 26 -17.83 3.82 -10.55
CA HIS A 26 -19.00 4.70 -10.71
C HIS A 26 -20.27 3.91 -11.08
N SER A 27 -21.37 4.60 -11.36
CA SER A 27 -22.54 4.00 -12.02
C SER A 27 -22.18 3.55 -13.44
N ILE A 28 -21.71 2.30 -13.57
CA ILE A 28 -21.21 1.74 -14.83
C ILE A 28 -22.35 1.39 -15.79
N GLN A 29 -22.16 1.73 -17.06
CA GLN A 29 -23.03 1.44 -18.19
C GLN A 29 -22.27 0.65 -19.25
N LEU A 30 -22.93 -0.31 -19.91
CA LEU A 30 -22.34 -1.05 -21.02
C LEU A 30 -22.52 -0.27 -22.32
N HIS A 31 -21.41 -0.05 -23.01
CA HIS A 31 -21.34 0.63 -24.29
C HIS A 31 -20.96 -0.36 -25.39
N HIS A 32 -21.51 -0.19 -26.60
CA HIS A 32 -21.10 -0.95 -27.78
C HIS A 32 -19.81 -0.38 -28.35
N ILE A 33 -18.71 -1.14 -28.29
CA ILE A 33 -17.38 -0.75 -28.82
C ILE A 33 -17.47 -0.38 -30.30
N THR A 34 -18.15 -1.21 -31.09
CA THR A 34 -18.55 -0.91 -32.46
C THR A 34 -20.05 -0.59 -32.45
N PRO A 35 -20.46 0.64 -32.85
CA PRO A 35 -21.88 1.00 -32.91
C PRO A 35 -22.67 0.11 -33.89
N LYS A 36 -23.97 -0.07 -33.64
CA LYS A 36 -24.86 -0.85 -34.54
C LYS A 36 -24.89 -0.31 -35.97
N GLU A 37 -24.86 1.02 -36.12
CA GLU A 37 -24.81 1.70 -37.42
C GLU A 37 -23.52 1.36 -38.21
N GLY A 38 -22.44 1.03 -37.50
CA GLY A 38 -21.17 0.58 -38.07
C GLY A 38 -21.04 -0.95 -38.19
N GLY A 39 -22.15 -1.69 -38.06
CA GLY A 39 -22.16 -3.17 -38.15
C GLY A 39 -21.82 -3.89 -36.84
N GLY A 40 -21.88 -3.20 -35.69
CA GLY A 40 -21.65 -3.80 -34.38
C GLY A 40 -22.75 -4.78 -33.95
N THR A 41 -22.34 -5.90 -33.34
CA THR A 41 -23.24 -6.93 -32.80
C THR A 41 -23.67 -6.60 -31.37
N ASP A 42 -24.76 -7.21 -30.89
CA ASP A 42 -25.17 -7.21 -29.47
C ASP A 42 -24.44 -8.30 -28.66
N ASP A 43 -23.28 -8.74 -29.14
CA ASP A 43 -22.44 -9.75 -28.48
C ASP A 43 -21.66 -9.11 -27.33
N ILE A 44 -21.43 -9.85 -26.24
CA ILE A 44 -20.76 -9.34 -25.04
C ILE A 44 -19.29 -8.94 -25.31
N ASP A 45 -18.68 -9.52 -26.34
CA ASP A 45 -17.34 -9.13 -26.80
C ASP A 45 -17.30 -7.75 -27.45
N ASN A 46 -18.45 -7.25 -27.90
CA ASN A 46 -18.61 -5.89 -28.35
C ASN A 46 -19.02 -4.92 -27.21
N ALA A 47 -19.11 -5.39 -25.96
CA ALA A 47 -19.47 -4.56 -24.82
C ALA A 47 -18.23 -4.05 -24.06
N ILE A 48 -18.25 -2.78 -23.66
CA ILE A 48 -17.28 -2.18 -22.74
C ILE A 48 -17.99 -1.47 -21.57
N PRO A 49 -17.66 -1.79 -20.31
CA PRO A 49 -18.18 -1.07 -19.15
C PRO A 49 -17.51 0.32 -18.99
N LEU A 50 -18.32 1.38 -19.04
CA LEU A 50 -17.87 2.78 -18.92
C LEU A 50 -18.67 3.55 -17.86
N CYS A 51 -18.06 4.55 -17.23
CA CYS A 51 -18.82 5.51 -16.41
C CYS A 51 -19.51 6.57 -17.30
N PRO A 52 -20.49 7.33 -16.80
CA PRO A 52 -21.25 8.29 -17.62
C PRO A 52 -20.37 9.37 -18.28
N ASN A 53 -19.28 9.76 -17.61
CA ASN A 53 -18.32 10.73 -18.14
C ASN A 53 -17.57 10.16 -19.35
N CYS A 54 -16.93 9.00 -19.18
CA CYS A 54 -16.20 8.34 -20.27
C CYS A 54 -17.14 7.87 -21.38
N HIS A 55 -18.36 7.45 -21.05
CA HIS A 55 -19.40 7.10 -22.02
C HIS A 55 -19.77 8.29 -22.90
N SER A 56 -19.88 9.48 -22.32
CA SER A 56 -20.15 10.71 -23.09
C SER A 56 -18.94 11.11 -23.93
N GLU A 57 -17.73 10.87 -23.43
CA GLU A 57 -16.47 11.18 -24.11
C GLU A 57 -16.25 10.33 -25.37
N VAL A 58 -16.58 9.02 -25.32
CA VAL A 58 -16.50 8.14 -26.50
C VAL A 58 -17.51 8.49 -27.59
N HIS A 59 -18.63 9.13 -27.23
CA HIS A 59 -19.58 9.71 -28.20
C HIS A 59 -19.17 11.11 -28.69
N GLY A 60 -18.13 11.72 -28.12
CA GLY A 60 -17.69 13.06 -28.44
C GLY A 60 -17.28 13.19 -29.91
N SER A 61 -18.01 14.00 -30.67
CA SER A 61 -17.66 14.31 -32.06
C SER A 61 -16.49 15.30 -32.14
N HIS A 62 -15.67 15.22 -33.20
CA HIS A 62 -14.63 16.19 -33.50
C HIS A 62 -15.23 17.61 -33.62
N ALA A 63 -15.03 18.45 -32.61
CA ALA A 63 -15.22 19.88 -32.76
C ALA A 63 -13.92 20.49 -33.29
N SER A 64 -13.98 21.25 -34.38
CA SER A 64 -12.83 22.00 -34.92
C SER A 64 -12.24 22.87 -33.80
N GLY A 65 -11.02 22.55 -33.37
CA GLY A 65 -10.30 23.24 -32.29
C GLY A 65 -9.95 22.38 -31.07
N LYS A 66 -10.42 21.12 -30.98
CA LYS A 66 -9.95 20.18 -29.93
C LYS A 66 -8.79 19.33 -30.43
N THR A 67 -7.72 19.25 -29.65
CA THR A 67 -6.54 18.39 -29.88
C THR A 67 -6.76 16.94 -29.44
N THR A 68 -7.86 16.63 -28.75
CA THR A 68 -8.16 15.29 -28.23
C THR A 68 -8.49 14.32 -29.37
N ARG A 69 -7.85 13.15 -29.36
CA ARG A 69 -8.13 12.06 -30.29
C ARG A 69 -9.43 11.35 -29.91
N ILE A 70 -10.15 10.85 -30.90
CA ILE A 70 -11.32 9.99 -30.67
C ILE A 70 -10.86 8.59 -30.31
N TYR A 71 -11.55 7.97 -29.36
CA TYR A 71 -11.34 6.56 -29.02
C TYR A 71 -11.68 5.67 -30.21
N THR A 72 -10.72 4.86 -30.62
CA THR A 72 -10.97 3.84 -31.65
C THR A 72 -11.51 2.56 -31.01
N ALA A 73 -12.23 1.75 -31.78
CA ALA A 73 -12.70 0.44 -31.32
C ALA A 73 -11.54 -0.45 -30.82
N ALA A 74 -10.37 -0.37 -31.46
CA ALA A 74 -9.17 -1.11 -31.05
C ALA A 74 -8.66 -0.65 -29.68
N GLU A 75 -8.65 0.65 -29.43
CA GLU A 75 -8.26 1.21 -28.13
C GLU A 75 -9.23 0.80 -27.01
N LEU A 76 -10.54 0.86 -27.27
CA LEU A 76 -11.56 0.42 -26.30
C LEU A 76 -11.42 -1.07 -25.97
N ARG A 77 -11.14 -1.92 -26.96
CA ARG A 77 -10.84 -3.35 -26.72
C ARG A 77 -9.60 -3.52 -25.84
N GLY A 78 -8.56 -2.72 -26.08
CA GLY A 78 -7.35 -2.71 -25.26
C GLY A 78 -7.63 -2.35 -23.80
N HIS A 79 -8.38 -1.27 -23.56
CA HIS A 79 -8.79 -0.86 -22.20
C HIS A 79 -9.63 -1.93 -21.49
N ARG A 80 -10.57 -2.58 -22.21
CA ARG A 80 -11.35 -3.71 -21.67
C ARG A 80 -10.43 -4.86 -21.23
N GLN A 81 -9.53 -5.30 -22.11
CA GLN A 81 -8.63 -6.41 -21.84
C GLN A 81 -7.70 -6.11 -20.66
N HIS A 82 -7.08 -4.93 -20.66
CA HIS A 82 -6.19 -4.50 -19.58
C HIS A 82 -6.90 -4.52 -18.22
N ARG A 83 -8.17 -4.11 -18.17
CA ARG A 83 -8.94 -4.10 -16.92
C ARG A 83 -9.21 -5.51 -16.38
N ILE A 84 -9.57 -6.45 -17.25
CA ILE A 84 -9.80 -7.85 -16.86
C ILE A 84 -8.51 -8.42 -16.27
N GLU A 85 -7.38 -8.21 -16.94
CA GLU A 85 -6.06 -8.65 -16.44
C GLU A 85 -5.72 -8.03 -15.08
N GLN A 86 -5.98 -6.74 -14.88
CA GLN A 86 -5.76 -6.09 -13.59
C GLN A 86 -6.58 -6.74 -12.46
N VAL A 87 -7.85 -7.06 -12.70
CA VAL A 87 -8.73 -7.67 -11.69
C VAL A 87 -8.31 -9.11 -11.38
N GLU A 88 -7.93 -9.88 -12.41
CA GLU A 88 -7.40 -11.24 -12.22
C GLU A 88 -6.09 -11.25 -11.42
N ASN A 89 -5.20 -10.28 -11.67
CA ASN A 89 -3.93 -10.17 -10.98
C ASN A 89 -4.09 -9.75 -9.51
N VAL A 90 -5.04 -8.87 -9.20
CA VAL A 90 -5.41 -8.56 -7.80
C VAL A 90 -5.92 -9.82 -7.09
N GLY A 91 -6.72 -10.64 -7.77
CA GLY A 91 -7.20 -11.93 -7.23
C GLY A 91 -6.11 -12.97 -6.99
N LYS A 92 -4.97 -12.89 -7.71
CA LYS A 92 -3.80 -13.76 -7.51
C LYS A 92 -2.89 -13.25 -6.40
N ALA A 93 -2.65 -11.94 -6.32
CA ALA A 93 -1.87 -11.32 -5.25
C ALA A 93 -2.51 -11.54 -3.86
N ALA A 94 -3.84 -11.50 -3.77
CA ALA A 94 -4.58 -11.81 -2.54
C ALA A 94 -4.61 -13.31 -2.15
N ARG A 95 -4.08 -14.20 -3.00
CA ARG A 95 -4.02 -15.66 -2.77
C ARG A 95 -2.62 -16.19 -2.45
N GLU A 96 -1.59 -15.36 -2.52
CA GLU A 96 -0.29 -15.71 -1.94
C GLU A 96 -0.39 -15.59 -0.41
N PRO A 97 0.17 -16.54 0.36
CA PRO A 97 0.18 -16.44 1.80
C PRO A 97 1.12 -15.28 2.18
N GLU A 98 0.53 -14.11 2.43
CA GLU A 98 1.18 -12.85 2.82
C GLU A 98 2.21 -13.08 3.96
N THR A 99 2.00 -14.10 4.79
CA THR A 99 2.87 -14.49 5.89
C THR A 99 4.30 -14.88 5.50
N ARG A 100 4.54 -15.54 4.35
CA ARG A 100 5.89 -16.06 4.01
C ARG A 100 6.79 -14.98 3.41
N THR A 101 6.23 -14.12 2.57
CA THR A 101 6.96 -13.00 1.93
C THR A 101 7.23 -11.89 2.93
N GLN A 102 6.29 -11.64 3.85
CA GLN A 102 6.43 -10.64 4.90
C GLN A 102 7.51 -11.03 5.93
N LEU A 103 7.60 -12.32 6.30
CA LEU A 103 8.63 -12.81 7.23
C LEU A 103 10.05 -12.74 6.63
N ALA A 104 10.20 -13.00 5.33
CA ALA A 104 11.47 -12.85 4.63
C ALA A 104 11.90 -11.38 4.51
N GLY A 105 10.97 -10.46 4.25
CA GLY A 105 11.23 -9.02 4.23
C GLY A 105 11.63 -8.46 5.60
N LEU A 106 10.97 -8.91 6.67
CA LEU A 106 11.30 -8.54 8.05
C LEU A 106 12.70 -9.01 8.47
N ALA A 107 13.07 -10.26 8.15
CA ALA A 107 14.41 -10.79 8.42
C ALA A 107 15.51 -9.91 7.78
N THR A 108 15.34 -9.54 6.50
CA THR A 108 16.29 -8.64 5.83
C THR A 108 16.30 -7.23 6.42
N THR A 109 15.17 -6.77 6.97
CA THR A 109 15.08 -5.46 7.63
C THR A 109 15.88 -5.47 8.93
N PHE A 110 15.78 -6.52 9.74
CA PHE A 110 16.50 -6.59 11.02
C PHE A 110 18.01 -6.67 10.83
N GLU A 111 18.50 -7.48 9.89
CA GLU A 111 19.93 -7.56 9.57
C GLU A 111 20.50 -6.21 9.11
N GLN A 112 19.75 -5.47 8.28
CA GLN A 112 20.14 -4.13 7.84
C GLN A 112 20.19 -3.12 9.00
N ILE A 113 19.21 -3.18 9.90
CA ILE A 113 19.15 -2.31 11.08
C ILE A 113 20.34 -2.59 12.01
N GLU A 114 20.65 -3.86 12.28
CA GLU A 114 21.80 -4.23 13.10
C GLU A 114 23.12 -3.77 12.48
N ALA A 115 23.26 -3.84 11.15
CA ALA A 115 24.42 -3.30 10.44
C ALA A 115 24.54 -1.76 10.54
N LEU A 116 23.42 -1.04 10.55
CA LEU A 116 23.40 0.43 10.63
C LEU A 116 23.64 0.97 12.03
N MET A 117 23.11 0.32 13.07
CA MET A 117 23.18 0.78 14.46
C MET A 117 23.59 -0.33 15.45
N PRO A 118 24.73 -1.00 15.24
CA PRO A 118 25.11 -2.20 16.00
C PRO A 118 25.26 -1.94 17.50
N LYS A 119 25.77 -0.76 17.88
CA LYS A 119 25.95 -0.39 19.29
C LYS A 119 24.61 -0.26 20.02
N LEU A 120 23.63 0.41 19.40
CA LEU A 120 22.30 0.60 19.96
C LEU A 120 21.58 -0.73 20.11
N ILE A 121 21.57 -1.57 19.06
CA ILE A 121 20.94 -2.90 19.11
C ILE A 121 21.58 -3.78 20.19
N ALA A 122 22.91 -3.76 20.32
CA ALA A 122 23.61 -4.53 21.35
C ALA A 122 23.28 -4.07 22.78
N GLU A 123 23.04 -2.77 22.98
CA GLU A 123 22.59 -2.24 24.27
C GLU A 123 21.14 -2.65 24.56
N MET A 124 20.25 -2.50 23.58
CA MET A 124 18.85 -2.95 23.70
C MET A 124 18.75 -4.45 24.01
N ARG A 125 19.65 -5.27 23.44
CA ARG A 125 19.71 -6.72 23.72
C ARG A 125 20.00 -6.97 25.21
N LYS A 126 21.03 -6.32 25.76
CA LYS A 126 21.37 -6.44 27.18
C LYS A 126 20.23 -5.97 28.09
N ASP A 127 19.56 -4.89 27.71
CA ASP A 127 18.41 -4.38 28.45
C ASP A 127 17.26 -5.38 28.48
N LEU A 128 16.92 -5.99 27.34
CA LEU A 128 15.84 -6.98 27.26
C LEU A 128 16.21 -8.33 27.87
N GLU A 129 17.50 -8.68 27.96
CA GLU A 129 17.97 -9.83 28.76
C GLU A 129 17.65 -9.64 30.25
N VAL A 130 17.84 -8.42 30.78
CA VAL A 130 17.55 -8.10 32.19
C VAL A 130 16.06 -7.83 32.41
N ARG A 131 15.39 -7.18 31.45
CA ARG A 131 13.99 -6.72 31.52
C ARG A 131 13.21 -7.17 30.26
N PRO A 132 12.84 -8.46 30.15
CA PRO A 132 12.26 -9.04 28.93
C PRO A 132 10.89 -8.49 28.54
N LEU A 133 10.16 -7.90 29.50
CA LEU A 133 8.84 -7.32 29.30
C LEU A 133 8.88 -5.81 29.02
N SER A 134 10.05 -5.17 29.10
CA SER A 134 10.16 -3.75 28.79
C SER A 134 9.91 -3.50 27.31
N ARG A 135 9.07 -2.51 27.02
CA ARG A 135 8.75 -2.05 25.66
C ARG A 135 8.88 -0.55 25.51
N GLU A 136 8.99 0.19 26.60
CA GLU A 136 9.14 1.64 26.57
C GLU A 136 10.60 2.02 26.75
N PHE A 137 11.07 2.97 25.95
CA PHE A 137 12.35 3.61 26.17
C PHE A 137 12.29 5.12 25.96
N VAL A 138 13.18 5.83 26.63
CA VAL A 138 13.34 7.28 26.55
C VAL A 138 14.72 7.64 26.03
N LEU A 139 14.81 8.77 25.34
CA LEU A 139 16.08 9.36 24.91
C LEU A 139 16.46 10.51 25.82
N LEU A 140 17.67 10.43 26.40
CA LEU A 140 18.15 11.37 27.41
C LEU A 140 19.54 11.91 27.07
N ARG A 141 19.90 13.02 27.69
CA ARG A 141 21.30 13.46 27.82
C ARG A 141 21.73 13.28 29.26
N ARG A 142 22.97 12.85 29.50
CA ARG A 142 23.49 12.63 30.87
C ARG A 142 23.49 13.91 31.71
N CYS A 143 23.50 15.09 31.07
CA CYS A 143 23.39 16.38 31.74
C CYS A 143 21.96 16.77 32.15
N TRP A 144 20.95 15.96 31.83
CA TRP A 144 19.56 16.22 32.18
C TRP A 144 19.19 15.49 33.47
N GLY A 145 18.60 16.21 34.42
CA GLY A 145 17.92 15.58 35.55
C GLY A 145 16.59 14.99 35.08
N TYR A 146 16.48 13.66 35.04
CA TYR A 146 15.27 12.95 34.66
C TYR A 146 14.79 12.05 35.80
N ASP A 147 13.53 12.20 36.20
CA ASP A 147 12.90 11.33 37.20
C ASP A 147 12.29 10.12 36.47
N SER A 148 13.04 9.03 36.46
CA SER A 148 12.68 7.80 35.76
C SER A 148 11.54 7.08 36.49
N LYS A 149 10.54 6.61 35.76
CA LYS A 149 9.44 5.81 36.35
C LYS A 149 9.88 4.38 36.72
N GLY A 150 11.13 4.01 36.41
CA GLY A 150 11.77 2.75 36.83
C GLY A 150 11.50 1.53 35.95
N TYR A 151 10.56 1.61 35.00
CA TYR A 151 10.26 0.53 34.04
C TYR A 151 10.73 0.82 32.60
N GLU A 152 11.20 2.04 32.36
CA GLU A 152 11.64 2.54 31.05
C GLU A 152 13.09 2.11 30.79
N LEU A 153 13.40 1.76 29.55
CA LEU A 153 14.78 1.68 29.09
C LEU A 153 15.29 3.09 28.80
N GLU A 154 16.57 3.35 29.00
CA GLU A 154 17.14 4.68 28.91
C GLU A 154 18.32 4.65 27.95
N TYR A 155 18.23 5.39 26.85
CA TYR A 155 19.31 5.52 25.88
C TYR A 155 19.79 6.96 25.79
N TYR A 156 21.11 7.14 25.77
CA TYR A 156 21.71 8.46 25.90
C TYR A 156 22.31 8.95 24.58
N TYR A 157 22.05 10.22 24.22
CA TYR A 157 22.68 10.87 23.06
C TYR A 157 24.21 10.94 23.18
N ASP A 158 24.73 10.85 24.41
CA ASP A 158 26.17 10.85 24.71
C ASP A 158 26.86 9.53 24.31
N ASP A 159 26.11 8.41 24.24
CA ASP A 159 26.66 7.08 23.95
C ASP A 159 26.45 6.65 22.49
N HIS A 160 25.47 7.25 21.80
CA HIS A 160 25.10 6.93 20.42
C HIS A 160 25.11 8.16 19.52
N ASP A 161 26.09 8.20 18.62
CA ASP A 161 26.14 9.20 17.55
C ASP A 161 24.89 9.09 16.68
N GLN A 162 24.21 10.20 16.42
CA GLN A 162 23.00 10.24 15.59
C GLN A 162 21.82 9.41 16.11
N LEU A 163 21.69 9.22 17.43
CA LEU A 163 20.58 8.49 18.06
C LEU A 163 19.19 8.91 17.53
N GLU A 164 18.99 10.20 17.26
CA GLU A 164 17.75 10.72 16.66
C GLU A 164 17.50 10.22 15.23
N ASN A 165 18.55 10.08 14.41
CA ASN A 165 18.41 9.51 13.06
C ASN A 165 18.18 8.00 13.14
N MET A 166 18.81 7.31 14.11
CA MET A 166 18.60 5.89 14.35
C MET A 166 17.14 5.61 14.72
N THR A 167 16.57 6.33 15.68
CA THR A 167 15.16 6.17 16.05
C THR A 167 14.22 6.52 14.90
N ARG A 168 14.54 7.55 14.10
CA ARG A 168 13.77 7.87 12.90
C ARG A 168 13.76 6.72 11.88
N ILE A 169 14.88 6.02 11.68
CA ILE A 169 14.93 4.83 10.81
C ILE A 169 14.06 3.72 11.40
N LEU A 170 14.19 3.43 12.70
CA LEU A 170 13.38 2.41 13.37
C LEU A 170 11.87 2.70 13.26
N GLN A 171 11.46 3.98 13.36
CA GLN A 171 10.07 4.40 13.15
C GLN A 171 9.60 4.17 11.72
N ASN A 172 10.42 4.54 10.72
CA ASN A 172 10.09 4.34 9.31
C ASN A 172 9.91 2.86 8.97
N CYS A 173 10.65 1.98 9.63
CA CYS A 173 10.52 0.53 9.53
C CYS A 173 9.35 -0.05 10.36
N GLY A 174 8.63 0.77 11.13
CA GLY A 174 7.54 0.32 12.00
C GLY A 174 7.99 -0.50 13.22
N LEU A 175 9.29 -0.47 13.54
CA LEU A 175 9.88 -1.24 14.65
C LEU A 175 9.68 -0.54 16.00
N ILE A 176 9.52 0.78 15.99
CA ILE A 176 9.19 1.57 17.17
C ILE A 176 8.09 2.59 16.85
N LYS A 177 7.37 3.05 17.88
CA LYS A 177 6.33 4.06 17.80
C LYS A 177 6.59 5.19 18.77
N ASP A 178 6.48 6.43 18.31
CA ASP A 178 6.56 7.61 19.18
C ASP A 178 5.32 7.72 20.07
N ILE A 179 5.57 7.88 21.37
CA ILE A 179 4.56 8.08 22.42
C ILE A 179 4.95 9.28 23.32
N THR A 180 5.74 10.21 22.79
CA THR A 180 6.19 11.41 23.49
C THR A 180 5.00 12.25 23.96
N ASP A 181 4.84 12.39 25.28
CA ASP A 181 3.78 13.17 25.92
C ASP A 181 4.31 14.48 26.57
N ASN A 182 5.62 14.57 26.75
CA ASN A 182 6.32 15.63 27.46
C ASN A 182 7.54 16.12 26.65
N LYS A 183 8.48 16.82 27.30
CA LYS A 183 9.71 17.33 26.67
C LYS A 183 10.77 16.26 26.39
N VAL A 184 10.54 15.01 26.77
CA VAL A 184 11.49 13.90 26.65
C VAL A 184 10.97 12.92 25.61
N GLN A 185 11.78 12.65 24.59
CA GLN A 185 11.41 11.73 23.51
C GLN A 185 11.23 10.31 24.08
N ARG A 186 10.07 9.71 23.80
CA ARG A 186 9.67 8.40 24.31
C ARG A 186 9.10 7.54 23.21
N TYR A 187 9.50 6.28 23.19
CA TYR A 187 9.11 5.32 22.16
C TYR A 187 8.66 4.00 22.77
N VAL A 188 7.76 3.31 22.05
CA VAL A 188 7.36 1.92 22.29
C VAL A 188 7.99 1.02 21.22
N ILE A 189 8.55 -0.11 21.64
CA ILE A 189 9.13 -1.16 20.80
C ILE A 189 8.00 -2.09 20.33
N SER A 190 7.98 -2.45 19.04
CA SER A 190 7.03 -3.43 18.52
C SER A 190 7.34 -4.84 19.02
N GLU A 191 6.33 -5.71 19.14
CA GLU A 191 6.56 -7.10 19.60
C GLU A 191 7.45 -7.90 18.66
N GLU A 192 7.46 -7.58 17.36
CA GLU A 192 8.35 -8.21 16.39
C GLU A 192 9.80 -7.80 16.62
N PHE A 193 10.05 -6.50 16.87
CA PHE A 193 11.38 -6.01 17.13
C PHE A 193 11.90 -6.48 18.50
N ALA A 194 11.06 -6.49 19.53
CA ALA A 194 11.44 -7.02 20.84
C ALA A 194 11.81 -8.51 20.77
N ARG A 195 11.06 -9.31 19.99
CA ARG A 195 11.39 -10.73 19.76
C ARG A 195 12.73 -10.91 19.04
N TYR A 196 13.03 -10.06 18.07
CA TYR A 196 14.32 -10.08 17.37
C TYR A 196 15.48 -9.68 18.28
N VAL A 197 15.32 -8.58 19.03
CA VAL A 197 16.40 -8.08 19.90
C VAL A 197 16.68 -9.05 21.05
N ALA A 198 15.65 -9.77 21.53
CA ALA A 198 15.77 -10.75 22.62
C ALA A 198 16.15 -12.18 22.16
N SER A 199 16.32 -12.44 20.87
CA SER A 199 16.77 -13.74 20.34
C SER A 199 18.29 -13.88 20.36
#